data_AF-A0A1J4TAD6-F1
#
_entry.id   AF-A0A1J4TAD6-F1
#
_cell.length_a   1.000
_cell.length_b   1.000
_cell.length_c   1.000
_cell.angle_alpha   90.00
_cell.angle_beta   90.00
_cell.angle_gamma   90.00
#
_symmetry.space_group_name_H-M   'P 1'
#
loop_
_entity.id
_entity.type
_entity.pdbx_description
1 polymer ?
#
loop_
_entity_poly.entity_id
_entity_poly.type
_entity_poly.pdbx_seq_one_letter_code
_entity_poly.pdbx_strand_id
1 'polypeptide(L)'
;MKSPKDVNTARPEHAITKEQAVELSNNYTLRYDSVSRVIGKEDNRSTWYSLDELKNYIAYVEAQGKAQGYMVDGIRFYIGAYGVDYKEAAKQNLTTIFLAPTGMKMGTMNERSMGSNQSSPDITEIDAYNLGQNGWPPHKTYGN
;
A
#
# COMPACT_ATOMS: atom_id res chain seq x y z
N MET A 1 -23.08 11.35 14.75
CA MET A 1 -22.78 10.08 14.03
C MET A 1 -22.94 10.35 12.54
N LYS A 2 -21.86 10.25 11.73
CA LYS A 2 -22.02 10.20 10.27
C LYS A 2 -22.76 8.89 9.94
N SER A 3 -23.77 8.92 9.06
CA SER A 3 -24.44 7.69 8.64
C SER A 3 -23.42 6.72 8.04
N PRO A 4 -23.60 5.40 8.19
CA PRO A 4 -22.82 4.46 7.38
C PRO A 4 -23.12 4.81 5.93
N LYS A 5 -22.12 5.26 5.17
CA LYS A 5 -22.18 5.11 3.71
C LYS A 5 -22.42 3.62 3.48
N ASP A 6 -23.43 3.25 2.70
CA ASP A 6 -23.77 1.86 2.40
C ASP A 6 -22.49 1.11 2.00
N VAL A 7 -21.96 0.31 2.93
CA VAL A 7 -20.74 -0.45 2.68
C VAL A 7 -21.12 -1.54 1.68
N ASN A 8 -20.63 -1.43 0.45
CA ASN A 8 -20.84 -2.48 -0.54
C ASN A 8 -20.15 -3.75 -0.06
N THR A 9 -20.94 -4.76 0.29
CA THR A 9 -20.46 -6.08 0.75
C THR A 9 -20.30 -7.08 -0.39
N ALA A 10 -20.62 -6.70 -1.63
CA ALA A 10 -20.38 -7.54 -2.79
C ALA A 10 -18.87 -7.75 -2.99
N ARG A 11 -18.53 -8.90 -3.58
CA ARG A 11 -17.16 -9.20 -3.98
C ARG A 11 -16.64 -8.07 -4.89
N PRO A 12 -15.48 -7.46 -4.59
CA PRO A 12 -14.90 -6.45 -5.45
C PRO A 12 -14.66 -6.99 -6.86
N GLU A 13 -14.87 -6.14 -7.87
CA GLU A 13 -14.71 -6.49 -9.29
C GLU A 13 -13.32 -7.07 -9.58
N HIS A 14 -12.29 -6.47 -9.00
CA HIS A 14 -10.89 -6.87 -9.20
C HIS A 14 -10.33 -7.79 -8.11
N ALA A 15 -11.18 -8.38 -7.25
CA ALA A 15 -10.71 -9.45 -6.38
C ALA A 15 -10.24 -10.64 -7.24
N ILE A 16 -9.13 -11.26 -6.87
CA ILE A 16 -8.55 -12.44 -7.54
C ILE A 16 -8.98 -13.73 -6.83
N THR A 17 -8.81 -14.88 -7.49
CA THR A 17 -9.03 -16.19 -6.85
C THR A 17 -7.83 -16.59 -5.97
N LYS A 18 -8.01 -17.62 -5.14
CA LYS A 18 -6.93 -18.14 -4.29
C LYS A 18 -5.78 -18.70 -5.13
N GLU A 19 -6.11 -19.37 -6.24
CA GLU A 19 -5.17 -19.98 -7.18
C GLU A 19 -4.33 -18.91 -7.88
N GLN A 20 -4.97 -17.83 -8.33
CA GLN A 20 -4.27 -16.67 -8.90
C GLN A 20 -3.31 -16.03 -7.89
N ALA A 21 -3.70 -15.92 -6.62
CA ALA A 21 -2.84 -15.40 -5.57
C ALA A 21 -1.60 -16.29 -5.32
N VAL A 22 -1.77 -17.62 -5.34
CA VAL A 22 -0.66 -18.58 -5.23
C VAL A 22 0.28 -18.46 -6.42
N GLU A 23 -0.26 -18.39 -7.65
CA GLU A 23 0.54 -18.23 -8.87
C GLU A 23 1.39 -16.95 -8.84
N LEU A 24 0.77 -15.80 -8.49
CA LEU A 24 1.47 -14.53 -8.35
C LEU A 24 2.58 -14.60 -7.28
N SER A 25 2.30 -15.23 -6.14
CA SER A 25 3.29 -15.41 -5.07
C SER A 25 4.45 -16.29 -5.52
N ASN A 26 4.20 -17.37 -6.28
CA ASN A 26 5.24 -18.25 -6.78
C ASN A 26 6.11 -17.56 -7.84
N ASN A 27 5.48 -16.80 -8.74
CA ASN A 27 6.20 -16.03 -9.76
C ASN A 27 7.08 -14.92 -9.16
N TYR A 28 6.78 -14.44 -7.94
CA TYR A 28 7.61 -13.49 -7.23
C TYR A 28 8.92 -14.09 -6.67
N THR A 29 9.03 -15.42 -6.56
CA THR A 29 10.22 -16.10 -5.99
C THR A 29 11.53 -15.66 -6.65
N LEU A 30 11.57 -15.50 -7.98
CA LEU A 30 12.78 -15.04 -8.68
C LEU A 30 13.25 -13.64 -8.23
N ARG A 31 12.30 -12.74 -7.92
CA ARG A 31 12.62 -11.39 -7.41
C ARG A 31 13.13 -11.48 -5.99
N TYR A 32 12.44 -12.24 -5.15
CA TYR A 32 12.86 -12.51 -3.77
C TYR A 32 14.27 -13.09 -3.69
N ASP A 33 14.59 -14.12 -4.48
CA ASP A 33 15.91 -14.76 -4.47
C ASP A 33 17.01 -13.80 -4.95
N SER A 34 16.70 -12.99 -5.95
CA SER A 34 17.64 -12.01 -6.50
C SER A 34 17.96 -10.92 -5.48
N VAL A 35 16.93 -10.34 -4.83
CA VAL A 35 17.14 -9.32 -3.80
C VAL A 35 17.83 -9.92 -2.59
N SER A 36 17.38 -11.08 -2.12
CA SER A 36 17.96 -11.78 -0.95
C SER A 36 19.46 -12.01 -1.13
N ARG A 37 19.87 -12.43 -2.34
CA ARG A 37 21.29 -12.61 -2.68
C ARG A 37 22.08 -11.31 -2.64
N VAL A 38 21.51 -10.22 -3.14
CA VAL A 38 22.17 -8.90 -3.16
C VAL A 38 22.31 -8.32 -1.75
N ILE A 39 21.29 -8.46 -0.90
CA ILE A 39 21.31 -7.93 0.46
C ILE A 39 21.99 -8.87 1.48
N GLY A 40 22.33 -10.10 1.05
CA GLY A 40 23.02 -11.09 1.88
C GLY A 40 22.17 -11.76 2.96
N LYS A 41 20.84 -11.66 2.86
CA LYS A 41 19.87 -12.28 3.80
C LYS A 41 18.51 -12.46 3.15
N GLU A 42 17.63 -13.25 3.77
CA GLU A 42 16.23 -13.41 3.33
C GLU A 42 15.53 -12.05 3.30
N ASP A 43 15.03 -11.65 2.12
CA ASP A 43 14.27 -10.42 1.94
C ASP A 43 12.80 -10.55 2.42
N ASN A 44 12.02 -9.48 2.38
CA ASN A 44 10.58 -9.57 2.56
C ASN A 44 9.85 -9.92 1.27
N ARG A 45 8.84 -10.79 1.37
CA ARG A 45 7.92 -11.10 0.27
C ARG A 45 6.53 -10.51 0.47
N SER A 46 6.26 -10.01 1.66
CA SER A 46 4.98 -9.40 2.03
C SER A 46 5.16 -8.39 3.16
N THR A 47 4.20 -7.48 3.27
CA THR A 47 4.10 -6.51 4.35
C THR A 47 2.70 -6.64 4.94
N TRP A 48 2.60 -6.87 6.24
CA TRP A 48 1.33 -6.99 6.92
C TRP A 48 0.93 -5.67 7.57
N TYR A 49 -0.33 -5.29 7.40
CA TYR A 49 -0.95 -4.15 8.06
C TYR A 49 -2.13 -4.64 8.89
N SER A 50 -2.30 -4.10 10.10
CA SER A 50 -3.52 -4.33 10.85
C SER A 50 -4.69 -3.68 10.11
N LEU A 51 -5.85 -4.35 10.11
CA LEU A 51 -7.05 -3.82 9.49
C LEU A 51 -7.49 -2.51 10.16
N ASP A 52 -7.33 -2.41 11.48
CA ASP A 52 -7.73 -1.24 12.25
C ASP A 52 -6.84 -0.03 11.93
N GLU A 53 -5.52 -0.20 11.85
CA GLU A 53 -4.63 0.89 11.47
C GLU A 53 -4.78 1.26 9.99
N LEU A 54 -5.05 0.30 9.10
CA LEU A 54 -5.31 0.62 7.70
C LEU A 54 -6.59 1.47 7.54
N LYS A 55 -7.65 1.12 8.29
CA LYS A 55 -8.89 1.93 8.35
C LYS A 55 -8.62 3.31 8.95
N ASN A 56 -7.85 3.37 10.03
CA ASN A 56 -7.46 4.63 10.66
C ASN A 56 -6.67 5.52 9.69
N TYR A 57 -5.72 4.96 8.95
CA TYR A 57 -4.94 5.69 7.95
C TYR A 57 -5.82 6.22 6.83
N ILE A 58 -6.77 5.43 6.31
CA ILE A 58 -7.75 5.89 5.32
C ILE A 58 -8.55 7.08 5.86
N ALA A 59 -9.08 6.99 7.08
CA ALA A 59 -9.82 8.08 7.70
C ALA A 59 -8.95 9.33 7.93
N TYR A 60 -7.68 9.15 8.30
CA TYR A 60 -6.70 10.21 8.47
C TYR A 60 -6.45 10.95 7.15
N VAL A 61 -6.15 10.25 6.05
CA VAL A 61 -5.85 10.92 4.78
C VAL A 61 -7.07 11.62 4.19
N GLU A 62 -8.28 11.06 4.34
CA GLU A 62 -9.53 11.74 3.95
C GLU A 62 -9.72 13.05 4.73
N ALA A 63 -9.47 13.05 6.04
CA ALA A 63 -9.62 14.22 6.89
C ALA A 63 -8.56 15.29 6.58
N GLN A 64 -7.29 14.89 6.45
CA GLN A 64 -6.19 15.79 6.10
C GLN A 64 -6.34 16.36 4.69
N GLY A 65 -6.69 15.52 3.72
CA GLY A 65 -6.93 15.95 2.34
C GLY A 65 -8.00 17.02 2.30
N LYS A 66 -9.16 16.79 2.93
CA LYS A 66 -10.21 17.80 3.02
C LYS A 66 -9.73 19.10 3.66
N ALA A 67 -8.99 19.01 4.77
CA ALA A 67 -8.48 20.20 5.48
C ALA A 67 -7.47 21.00 4.64
N GLN A 68 -6.69 20.32 3.80
CA GLN A 68 -5.66 20.91 2.94
C GLN A 68 -6.15 21.26 1.53
N GLY A 69 -7.44 21.12 1.25
CA GLY A 69 -8.00 21.49 -0.05
C GLY A 69 -7.88 20.41 -1.13
N TYR A 70 -7.67 19.15 -0.76
CA TYR A 70 -7.60 17.99 -1.65
C TYR A 70 -8.89 17.16 -1.63
N MET A 71 -9.23 16.60 -2.79
CA MET A 71 -10.13 15.47 -2.92
C MET A 71 -9.29 14.20 -3.04
N VAL A 72 -9.17 13.45 -1.94
CA VAL A 72 -8.50 12.14 -1.93
C VAL A 72 -9.38 11.13 -2.65
N ASP A 73 -8.79 10.38 -3.59
CA ASP A 73 -9.51 9.41 -4.42
C ASP A 73 -8.88 8.03 -4.46
N GLY A 74 -7.73 7.84 -3.81
CA GLY A 74 -7.02 6.58 -3.84
C GLY A 74 -5.84 6.51 -2.88
N ILE A 75 -5.23 5.32 -2.87
CA ILE A 75 -3.98 5.03 -2.19
C ILE A 75 -3.07 4.32 -3.19
N ARG A 76 -1.86 4.83 -3.35
CA ARG A 76 -0.80 4.17 -4.10
C ARG A 76 0.11 3.38 -3.15
N PHE A 77 0.44 2.15 -3.55
CA PHE A 77 1.37 1.29 -2.82
C PHE A 77 2.73 1.37 -3.49
N TYR A 78 3.73 1.80 -2.73
CA TYR A 78 5.12 1.88 -3.18
C TYR A 78 5.94 0.75 -2.61
N ILE A 79 6.76 0.12 -3.44
CA ILE A 79 7.81 -0.79 -2.99
C ILE A 79 9.01 0.07 -2.58
N GLY A 80 9.43 -0.03 -1.33
CA GLY A 80 10.59 0.65 -0.77
C GLY A 80 11.57 -0.35 -0.16
N ALA A 81 12.68 0.16 0.37
CA ALA A 81 13.62 -0.63 1.16
C ALA A 81 14.11 0.19 2.35
N TYR A 82 14.30 -0.46 3.49
CA TYR A 82 14.96 0.16 4.63
C TYR A 82 16.46 0.28 4.35
N GLY A 83 17.08 1.38 4.78
CA GLY A 83 18.52 1.58 4.62
C GLY A 83 19.37 0.64 5.50
N VAL A 84 20.68 0.60 5.21
CA VAL A 84 21.67 -0.15 5.99
C VAL A 84 21.70 0.25 7.46
N ASP A 85 21.48 1.54 7.75
CA ASP A 85 21.52 2.10 9.11
C ASP A 85 20.11 2.31 9.70
N TYR A 86 19.10 1.59 9.21
CA TYR A 86 17.75 1.71 9.74
C TYR A 86 17.70 1.34 11.23
N LYS A 87 16.96 2.14 12.01
CA LYS A 87 16.91 2.07 13.48
C LYS A 87 16.53 0.69 14.05
N GLU A 88 15.71 -0.07 13.34
CA GLU A 88 15.36 -1.44 13.72
C GLU A 88 16.25 -2.41 12.92
N ALA A 89 17.24 -3.02 13.57
CA ALA A 89 18.20 -3.92 12.92
C ALA A 89 17.53 -5.06 12.12
N ALA A 90 16.42 -5.59 12.63
CA ALA A 90 15.64 -6.62 11.95
C ALA A 90 15.09 -6.17 10.58
N LYS A 91 14.91 -4.86 10.36
CA LYS A 91 14.36 -4.29 9.13
C LYS A 91 15.40 -3.80 8.13
N GLN A 92 16.65 -3.56 8.56
CA GLN A 92 17.72 -3.03 7.70
C GLN A 92 17.83 -3.78 6.37
N ASN A 93 17.97 -3.08 5.24
CA ASN A 93 18.06 -3.64 3.89
C ASN A 93 16.86 -4.47 3.41
N LEU A 94 15.80 -4.64 4.20
CA LEU A 94 14.63 -5.40 3.75
C LEU A 94 13.71 -4.52 2.91
N THR A 95 13.11 -5.14 1.90
CA THR A 95 12.00 -4.58 1.14
C THR A 95 10.82 -4.30 2.06
N THR A 96 10.11 -3.21 1.81
CA THR A 96 8.86 -2.86 2.48
C THR A 96 7.88 -2.33 1.45
N ILE A 97 6.63 -2.21 1.86
CA ILE A 97 5.63 -1.45 1.13
C ILE A 97 5.27 -0.23 1.97
N PHE A 98 4.96 0.90 1.36
CA PHE A 98 4.32 2.02 2.05
C PHE A 98 3.17 2.57 1.21
N LEU A 99 2.20 3.20 1.88
CA LEU A 99 0.96 3.67 1.29
C LEU A 99 0.98 5.20 1.22
N ALA A 100 0.78 5.77 0.03
CA ALA A 100 0.67 7.21 -0.17
C ALA A 100 -0.74 7.58 -0.65
N PRO A 101 -1.36 8.66 -0.13
CA PRO A 101 -2.67 9.09 -0.61
C PRO A 101 -2.54 9.74 -2.00
N THR A 102 -3.51 9.49 -2.87
CA THR A 102 -3.64 10.16 -4.16
C THR A 102 -4.84 11.09 -4.17
N GLY A 103 -4.76 12.16 -4.96
CA GLY A 103 -5.90 13.04 -5.17
C GLY A 103 -5.54 14.33 -5.88
N MET A 104 -6.55 15.17 -6.06
CA MET A 104 -6.46 16.43 -6.81
C MET A 104 -6.83 17.62 -5.91
N LYS A 105 -6.24 18.79 -6.16
CA LYS A 105 -6.69 20.02 -5.49
C LYS A 105 -8.12 20.34 -5.89
N MET A 106 -8.94 20.68 -4.90
CA MET A 106 -10.29 21.19 -5.11
C MET A 106 -10.21 22.51 -5.86
N GLY A 107 -10.97 22.63 -6.96
CA GLY A 107 -10.98 23.82 -7.83
C GLY A 107 -10.05 23.73 -9.05
N THR A 108 -9.20 22.71 -9.17
CA THR A 108 -8.42 22.42 -10.39
C THR A 108 -9.03 21.27 -11.22
N MET A 109 -10.23 20.82 -10.86
CA MET A 109 -10.94 19.75 -11.57
C MET A 109 -11.67 20.32 -12.78
N ASN A 110 -11.20 19.96 -13.97
CA ASN A 110 -11.91 20.22 -15.22
C ASN A 110 -12.80 18.98 -15.50
N GLU A 111 -13.97 19.13 -16.12
CA GLU A 111 -14.87 18.00 -16.45
C GLU A 111 -14.18 16.86 -17.22
N ARG A 112 -13.12 17.17 -17.98
CA ARG A 112 -12.27 16.19 -18.69
C ARG A 112 -11.43 15.28 -17.77
N SER A 113 -11.16 15.69 -16.53
CA SER A 113 -10.39 14.90 -15.57
C SER A 113 -11.24 13.86 -14.83
N MET A 114 -12.58 13.96 -14.89
CA MET A 114 -13.50 13.00 -14.26
C MET A 114 -13.80 11.75 -15.13
N GLY A 115 -13.35 11.74 -16.39
CA GLY A 115 -13.67 10.67 -17.36
C GLY A 115 -12.48 9.81 -17.79
N SER A 116 -11.25 10.18 -17.44
CA SER A 116 -10.08 9.35 -17.70
C SER A 116 -9.83 8.43 -16.51
N ASN A 117 -9.61 7.14 -16.78
CA ASN A 117 -9.14 6.12 -15.83
C ASN A 117 -7.70 6.40 -15.30
N GLN A 118 -7.33 7.68 -15.19
CA GLN A 118 -6.04 8.14 -14.71
C GLN A 118 -6.07 8.16 -13.18
N SER A 119 -5.15 7.41 -12.57
CA SER A 119 -4.84 7.56 -11.15
C SER A 119 -4.36 8.99 -10.89
N SER A 120 -4.95 9.65 -9.89
CA SER A 120 -4.50 10.96 -9.43
C SER A 120 -3.05 10.95 -8.96
N PRO A 121 -2.35 12.12 -8.97
CA PRO A 121 -1.01 12.24 -8.41
C PRO A 121 -1.01 11.96 -6.90
N ASP A 122 0.18 11.72 -6.34
CA ASP A 122 0.34 11.62 -4.90
C ASP A 122 0.14 12.98 -4.23
N ILE A 123 -0.47 12.98 -3.06
CA ILE A 123 -0.54 14.13 -2.17
C ILE A 123 0.65 14.04 -1.20
N THR A 124 1.74 14.73 -1.54
CA THR A 124 3.00 14.68 -0.77
C THR A 124 2.98 15.51 0.51
N GLU A 125 1.94 16.31 0.73
CA GLU A 125 1.70 17.12 1.93
C GLU A 125 0.97 16.37 3.05
N ILE A 126 0.58 15.12 2.80
CA ILE A 126 0.00 14.22 3.79
C ILE A 126 0.96 13.04 3.98
N ASP A 127 1.19 12.68 5.24
CA ASP A 127 2.14 11.63 5.59
C ASP A 127 1.76 10.29 4.96
N ALA A 128 2.76 9.60 4.42
CA ALA A 128 2.65 8.22 3.96
C ALA A 128 2.68 7.23 5.14
N TYR A 129 2.09 6.06 4.95
CA TYR A 129 1.97 5.04 5.99
C TYR A 129 2.85 3.82 5.71
N ASN A 130 3.78 3.55 6.63
CA ASN A 130 4.70 2.42 6.61
C ASN A 130 4.85 1.82 8.02
N LEU A 131 3.75 1.32 8.60
CA LEU A 131 3.76 0.55 9.85
C LEU A 131 3.59 -0.95 9.60
N GLY A 132 4.02 -1.39 8.42
CA GLY A 132 4.06 -2.80 8.09
C GLY A 132 4.92 -3.59 9.08
N GLN A 133 4.38 -4.66 9.66
CA GLN A 133 5.24 -5.70 10.20
C GLN A 133 5.78 -6.51 9.02
N ASN A 134 7.09 -6.74 9.03
CA ASN A 134 7.71 -7.66 8.09
C ASN A 134 7.02 -9.01 8.19
N GLY A 135 6.78 -9.68 7.06
CA GLY A 135 6.20 -11.01 7.06
C GLY A 135 7.04 -11.94 7.96
N TRP A 136 6.39 -12.65 8.88
CA TRP A 136 7.05 -13.65 9.69
C TRP A 136 6.50 -15.05 9.38
N PRO A 137 7.33 -16.00 8.91
CA PRO A 137 8.71 -15.83 8.45
C PRO A 137 8.81 -15.07 7.10
N PRO A 138 9.94 -14.38 6.82
CA PRO A 138 10.11 -13.53 5.65
C PRO A 138 10.04 -14.28 4.30
N HIS A 139 10.41 -15.56 4.27
CA HIS A 139 10.40 -16.42 3.08
C HIS A 139 9.02 -17.00 2.71
N LYS A 140 8.01 -16.88 3.57
CA LYS A 140 6.71 -17.56 3.42
C LYS A 140 6.01 -17.18 2.10
N THR A 141 5.65 -18.16 1.29
CA THR A 141 4.74 -17.95 0.13
C THR A 141 3.31 -17.71 0.61
N TYR A 142 2.49 -17.02 -0.18
CA TYR A 142 1.06 -16.89 0.11
C TYR A 142 0.42 -18.29 0.31
N GLY A 143 -0.27 -18.47 1.44
CA GLY A 143 -1.07 -19.67 1.72
C GLY A 143 -0.34 -20.88 2.32
N ASN A 144 1.00 -20.87 2.44
CA ASN A 144 1.78 -21.98 3.03
C ASN A 144 2.51 -21.52 4.26
#